data_AF-A0A3D5FGZ0-F1
#
_entry.id   AF-A0A3D5FGZ0-F1
#
_cell.length_a   1.000
_cell.length_b   1.000
_cell.length_c   1.000
_cell.angle_alpha   90.00
_cell.angle_beta   90.00
_cell.angle_gamma   90.00
#
_symmetry.space_group_name_H-M   'P 1'
#
loop_
_entity.id
_entity.type
_entity.pdbx_description
1 polymer ?
#
loop_
_entity_poly.entity_id
_entity_poly.type
_entity_poly.pdbx_seq_one_letter_code
_entity_poly.pdbx_strand_id
1 'polypeptide(L)'
;MSQLPALFVAALEALAPGQVSAVFQSPNGFHLLRLVARRGGTEVLVEQQRVRHILLKANNLLGNERMQERLERIRQRILAGEAFDRMARLHSEDARTRPTGGDLGWLSPGDLPPELESIIERLAIGETSIVAQSRFGWHLAQVTERRTRDLGEEVERQAARQAIRERKIEEQYDQWVRSLRGQAYVHYRVRLGE
;
A
#
# COMPACT_ATOMS: atom_id res chain seq x y z
N MET A 1 21.85 8.10 11.14
CA MET A 1 22.78 7.98 9.98
C MET A 1 23.11 9.36 9.44
N SER A 2 23.85 10.17 10.20
CA SER A 2 23.99 11.62 9.92
C SER A 2 25.43 12.06 10.14
N GLN A 3 26.34 11.78 9.19
CA GLN A 3 27.73 12.25 9.31
C GLN A 3 28.42 12.65 7.99
N LEU A 4 27.74 12.63 6.84
CA LEU A 4 28.33 13.14 5.59
C LEU A 4 27.84 14.55 5.27
N PRO A 5 28.74 15.51 4.98
CA PRO A 5 28.37 16.84 4.50
C PRO A 5 27.52 16.75 3.22
N ALA A 6 26.59 17.70 3.03
CA ALA A 6 25.67 17.70 1.89
C ALA A 6 26.37 17.66 0.53
N LEU A 7 27.52 18.35 0.41
CA LEU A 7 28.36 18.35 -0.79
C LEU A 7 28.86 16.95 -1.17
N PHE A 8 29.10 16.09 -0.17
CA PHE A 8 29.63 14.74 -0.37
C PHE A 8 28.50 13.79 -0.77
N VAL A 9 27.29 14.01 -0.24
CA VAL A 9 26.09 13.27 -0.65
C VAL A 9 25.78 13.55 -2.12
N ALA A 10 25.76 14.82 -2.53
CA ALA A 10 25.51 15.22 -3.91
C ALA A 10 26.54 14.61 -4.89
N ALA A 11 27.82 14.57 -4.50
CA ALA A 11 28.88 13.96 -5.31
C ALA A 11 28.75 12.43 -5.45
N LEU A 12 28.11 11.75 -4.48
CA LEU A 12 27.89 10.31 -4.49
C LEU A 12 26.59 9.89 -5.18
N GLU A 13 25.56 10.75 -5.22
CA GLU A 13 24.24 10.44 -5.83
C GLU A 13 24.32 10.10 -7.32
N ALA A 14 25.23 10.75 -8.06
CA ALA A 14 25.40 10.57 -9.49
C ALA A 14 26.28 9.36 -9.88
N LEU A 15 26.83 8.63 -8.91
CA LEU A 15 27.79 7.54 -9.15
C LEU A 15 27.14 6.16 -9.06
N ALA A 16 27.56 5.25 -9.94
CA ALA A 16 27.33 3.81 -9.79
C ALA A 16 28.39 3.18 -8.86
N PRO A 17 28.11 2.04 -8.21
CA PRO A 17 29.10 1.30 -7.43
C PRO A 17 30.37 1.01 -8.26
N GLY A 18 31.53 1.25 -7.67
CA GLY A 18 32.84 1.15 -8.30
C GLY A 18 33.33 2.45 -8.98
N GLN A 19 32.44 3.43 -9.22
CA GLN A 19 32.82 4.70 -9.86
C GLN A 19 33.41 5.71 -8.87
N VAL A 20 34.17 6.65 -9.45
CA VAL A 20 34.88 7.71 -8.75
C VAL A 20 34.32 9.06 -9.17
N SER A 21 34.10 9.98 -8.22
CA SER A 21 33.65 11.34 -8.49
C SER A 21 34.70 12.15 -9.24
N ALA A 22 34.28 13.18 -9.96
CA ALA A 22 35.18 14.26 -10.32
C ALA A 22 35.76 14.91 -9.04
N VAL A 23 36.93 15.54 -9.15
CA VAL A 23 37.50 16.33 -8.05
C VAL A 23 36.60 17.53 -7.79
N PHE A 24 36.16 17.71 -6.55
CA PHE A 24 35.31 18.83 -6.14
C PHE A 24 35.91 19.55 -4.94
N GLN A 25 35.62 20.85 -4.81
CA GLN A 25 36.18 21.71 -3.77
C GLN A 25 35.20 21.86 -2.60
N SER A 26 35.69 21.70 -1.38
CA SER A 26 35.02 22.05 -0.13
C SER A 26 35.76 23.20 0.57
N PRO A 27 35.20 23.78 1.66
CA PRO A 27 35.91 24.77 2.47
C PRO A 27 37.28 24.31 3.00
N ASN A 28 37.49 22.99 3.09
CA ASN A 28 38.70 22.40 3.67
C ASN A 28 39.66 21.83 2.60
N GLY A 29 39.40 22.06 1.30
CA GLY A 29 40.29 21.63 0.20
C GLY A 29 39.57 20.88 -0.92
N PHE A 30 40.30 20.06 -1.66
CA PHE A 30 39.78 19.28 -2.77
C PHE A 30 39.55 17.81 -2.37
N HIS A 31 38.45 17.24 -2.82
CA HIS A 31 38.04 15.87 -2.49
C HIS A 31 37.75 15.06 -3.74
N LEU A 32 37.98 13.75 -3.63
CA LEU A 32 37.62 12.74 -4.62
C LEU A 32 37.08 11.52 -3.87
N LEU A 33 35.90 11.04 -4.27
CA LEU A 33 35.19 9.97 -3.59
C LEU A 33 35.03 8.77 -4.52
N ARG A 34 35.19 7.56 -4.01
CA ARG A 34 34.84 6.32 -4.72
C ARG A 34 33.63 5.67 -4.04
N LEU A 35 32.57 5.41 -4.79
CA LEU A 35 31.44 4.66 -4.27
C LEU A 35 31.81 3.18 -4.23
N VAL A 36 32.15 2.63 -3.06
CA VAL A 36 32.56 1.23 -2.93
C VAL A 36 31.39 0.28 -3.16
N ALA A 37 30.28 0.55 -2.49
CA ALA A 37 29.03 -0.18 -2.64
C ALA A 37 27.89 0.72 -2.13
N ARG A 38 26.70 0.55 -2.68
CA ARG A 38 25.47 1.11 -2.11
C ARG A 38 24.81 -0.02 -1.33
N ARG A 39 24.71 0.14 -0.02
CA ARG A 39 24.09 -0.84 0.86
C ARG A 39 23.01 -0.11 1.65
N GLY A 40 21.75 -0.45 1.39
CA GLY A 40 20.58 0.32 1.85
C GLY A 40 19.65 0.68 0.69
N GLY A 41 18.37 0.81 1.02
CA GLY A 41 17.24 0.62 0.11
C GLY A 41 16.52 -0.67 0.53
N THR A 42 15.38 -0.53 1.18
CA THR A 42 14.58 -1.71 1.57
C THR A 42 13.90 -2.20 0.30
N GLU A 43 14.46 -3.13 -0.47
CA GLU A 43 13.68 -3.71 -1.58
C GLU A 43 12.47 -4.45 -0.97
N VAL A 44 11.28 -3.89 -1.17
CA VAL A 44 10.02 -4.49 -0.72
C VAL A 44 9.28 -4.89 -1.98
N LEU A 45 9.63 -6.08 -2.48
CA LEU A 45 8.98 -6.68 -3.62
C LEU A 45 7.58 -7.15 -3.21
N VAL A 46 6.56 -6.52 -3.78
CA VAL A 46 5.16 -6.89 -3.58
C VAL A 46 4.57 -7.38 -4.90
N GLU A 47 4.06 -8.60 -4.88
CA GLU A 47 3.24 -9.13 -5.96
C GLU A 47 1.89 -8.42 -5.96
N GLN A 48 1.57 -7.76 -7.07
CA GLN A 48 0.30 -7.10 -7.29
C GLN A 48 -0.46 -7.79 -8.42
N GLN A 49 -1.78 -7.83 -8.28
CA GLN A 49 -2.65 -8.43 -9.27
C GLN A 49 -3.73 -7.44 -9.65
N ARG A 50 -3.99 -7.32 -10.95
CA ARG A 50 -5.12 -6.55 -11.44
C ARG A 50 -6.32 -7.48 -11.59
N VAL A 51 -7.41 -7.14 -10.94
CA VAL A 51 -8.58 -8.01 -10.84
C VAL A 51 -9.81 -7.23 -11.26
N ARG A 52 -10.74 -7.91 -11.94
CA ARG A 52 -12.11 -7.44 -12.10
C ARG A 52 -13.11 -8.41 -11.48
N HIS A 53 -14.23 -7.88 -11.00
CA HIS A 53 -15.25 -8.66 -10.32
C HIS A 53 -16.69 -8.33 -10.73
N ILE A 54 -17.59 -9.28 -10.50
CA ILE A 54 -19.04 -9.13 -10.54
C ILE A 54 -19.55 -9.48 -9.15
N LEU A 55 -20.24 -8.54 -8.51
CA LEU A 55 -20.83 -8.74 -7.18
C LEU A 55 -22.36 -8.80 -7.30
N LEU A 56 -22.98 -9.79 -6.67
CA LEU A 56 -24.41 -9.79 -6.35
C LEU A 56 -24.55 -9.69 -4.83
N LYS A 57 -25.14 -8.61 -4.32
CA LYS A 57 -25.26 -8.39 -2.88
C LYS A 57 -26.22 -9.41 -2.30
N ALA A 58 -25.88 -9.93 -1.12
CA ALA A 58 -26.82 -10.73 -0.36
C ALA A 58 -28.04 -9.86 -0.04
N ASN A 59 -29.23 -10.33 -0.38
CA ASN A 59 -30.47 -9.68 0.02
C ASN A 59 -31.36 -10.72 0.71
N ASN A 60 -32.13 -10.28 1.71
CA ASN A 60 -32.99 -11.19 2.49
C ASN A 60 -34.25 -11.64 1.72
N LEU A 61 -34.48 -11.12 0.51
CA LEU A 61 -35.68 -11.36 -0.31
C LEU A 61 -35.50 -12.50 -1.33
N LEU A 62 -34.26 -12.73 -1.77
CA LEU A 62 -33.81 -13.75 -2.70
C LEU A 62 -32.85 -14.63 -1.91
N GLY A 63 -33.25 -15.86 -1.62
CA GLY A 63 -32.41 -16.81 -0.89
C GLY A 63 -31.03 -16.97 -1.53
N ASN A 64 -30.01 -17.21 -0.70
CA ASN A 64 -28.59 -17.29 -1.10
C ASN A 64 -28.36 -18.22 -2.31
N GLU A 65 -29.09 -19.33 -2.40
CA GLU A 65 -29.03 -20.29 -3.51
C GLU A 65 -29.38 -19.65 -4.85
N ARG A 66 -30.44 -18.83 -4.91
CA ARG A 66 -30.86 -18.16 -6.15
C ARG A 66 -29.82 -17.16 -6.64
N MET A 67 -29.09 -16.52 -5.72
CA MET A 67 -27.99 -15.61 -6.07
C MET A 67 -26.80 -16.37 -6.63
N GLN A 68 -26.44 -17.49 -5.99
CA GLN A 68 -25.40 -18.38 -6.49
C GLN A 68 -25.74 -18.91 -7.90
N GLU A 69 -26.95 -19.43 -8.11
CA GLU A 69 -27.42 -19.91 -9.42
C GLU A 69 -27.42 -18.80 -10.49
N ARG A 70 -27.79 -17.57 -10.11
CA ARG A 70 -27.77 -16.42 -11.02
C ARG A 70 -26.34 -16.08 -11.42
N LEU A 71 -25.41 -16.06 -10.47
CA LEU A 71 -24.01 -15.77 -10.76
C LEU A 71 -23.33 -16.90 -11.53
N GLU A 72 -23.73 -18.15 -11.29
CA GLU A 72 -23.25 -19.30 -12.05
C GLU A 72 -23.72 -19.23 -13.51
N ARG A 73 -24.97 -18.84 -13.79
CA ARG A 73 -25.42 -18.58 -15.17
C ARG A 73 -24.61 -17.48 -15.85
N ILE A 74 -24.24 -16.43 -15.13
CA ILE A 74 -23.36 -15.37 -15.64
C ILE A 74 -21.97 -15.94 -15.96
N ARG A 75 -21.41 -16.74 -15.05
CA ARG A 75 -20.13 -17.43 -15.25
C ARG A 75 -20.15 -18.31 -16.50
N GLN A 76 -21.18 -19.12 -16.70
CA GLN A 76 -21.30 -19.98 -17.88
C GLN A 76 -21.32 -19.18 -19.19
N ARG A 77 -21.98 -18.02 -19.22
CA ARG A 77 -21.97 -17.13 -20.39
C ARG A 77 -20.59 -16.55 -20.68
N ILE A 78 -19.84 -16.19 -19.63
CA ILE A 78 -18.45 -15.70 -19.76
C ILE A 78 -17.55 -16.83 -20.28
N LEU A 79 -17.70 -18.04 -19.76
CA LEU A 79 -16.97 -19.23 -20.25
C LEU A 79 -17.34 -19.58 -21.69
N ALA A 80 -18.58 -19.29 -22.12
CA ALA A 80 -19.02 -19.44 -23.51
C ALA A 80 -18.50 -18.33 -24.46
N GLY A 81 -17.71 -17.37 -23.95
CA GLY A 81 -17.04 -16.34 -24.74
C GLY A 81 -17.64 -14.94 -24.62
N GLU A 82 -18.65 -14.72 -23.76
CA GLU A 82 -19.10 -13.35 -23.49
C GLU A 82 -18.07 -12.54 -22.70
N ALA A 83 -17.91 -11.27 -23.06
CA ALA A 83 -16.94 -10.40 -22.41
C ALA A 83 -17.31 -10.12 -20.95
N PHE A 84 -16.36 -10.37 -20.03
CA PHE A 84 -16.56 -10.19 -18.59
C PHE A 84 -16.99 -8.77 -18.23
N ASP A 85 -16.38 -7.75 -18.83
CA ASP A 85 -16.65 -6.35 -18.56
C ASP A 85 -18.09 -5.95 -18.95
N ARG A 86 -18.62 -6.53 -20.05
CA ARG A 86 -20.03 -6.39 -20.43
C ARG A 86 -20.93 -7.00 -19.36
N MET A 87 -20.65 -8.22 -18.93
CA MET A 87 -21.44 -8.91 -17.89
C MET A 87 -21.39 -8.16 -16.56
N ALA A 88 -20.23 -7.60 -16.20
CA ALA A 88 -20.07 -6.76 -15.01
C ALA A 88 -20.94 -5.49 -15.09
N ARG A 89 -20.92 -4.77 -16.22
CA ARG A 89 -21.74 -3.56 -16.42
C ARG A 89 -23.24 -3.84 -16.30
N LEU A 90 -23.68 -5.00 -16.81
CA LEU A 90 -25.09 -5.40 -16.85
C LEU A 90 -25.62 -5.96 -15.52
N HIS A 91 -24.78 -6.69 -14.78
CA HIS A 91 -25.26 -7.51 -13.66
C HIS A 91 -24.62 -7.22 -12.31
N SER A 92 -23.45 -6.57 -12.26
CA SER A 92 -22.81 -6.27 -10.98
C SER A 92 -23.64 -5.28 -10.17
N GLU A 93 -23.69 -5.47 -8.86
CA GLU A 93 -24.34 -4.58 -7.89
C GLU A 93 -23.31 -3.74 -7.11
N ASP A 94 -22.03 -3.84 -7.49
CA ASP A 94 -21.00 -2.90 -7.07
C ASP A 94 -21.05 -1.62 -7.90
N ALA A 95 -21.70 -0.59 -7.36
CA ALA A 95 -21.86 0.71 -8.03
C ALA A 95 -20.53 1.39 -8.38
N ARG A 96 -19.44 1.09 -7.66
CA ARG A 96 -18.13 1.71 -7.87
C ARG A 96 -17.42 1.17 -9.11
N THR A 97 -17.44 -0.15 -9.29
CA THR A 97 -16.68 -0.82 -10.36
C THR A 97 -17.53 -1.23 -11.56
N ARG A 98 -18.85 -1.34 -11.40
CA ARG A 98 -19.77 -1.66 -12.50
C ARG A 98 -19.58 -0.75 -13.73
N PRO A 99 -19.42 0.59 -13.61
CA PRO A 99 -19.17 1.46 -14.75
C PRO A 99 -17.81 1.26 -15.42
N THR A 100 -16.85 0.57 -14.78
CA THR A 100 -15.53 0.25 -15.33
C THR A 100 -15.40 -1.23 -15.69
N GLY A 101 -16.51 -1.96 -15.83
CA GLY A 101 -16.48 -3.37 -16.18
C GLY A 101 -16.01 -4.29 -15.04
N GLY A 102 -16.19 -3.84 -13.80
CA GLY A 102 -15.81 -4.58 -12.60
C GLY A 102 -14.36 -4.37 -12.17
N ASP A 103 -13.59 -3.49 -12.82
CA ASP A 103 -12.16 -3.29 -12.52
C ASP A 103 -11.94 -2.77 -11.09
N LEU A 104 -11.22 -3.56 -10.29
CA LEU A 104 -10.81 -3.22 -8.93
C LEU A 104 -9.46 -2.49 -8.89
N GLY A 105 -8.75 -2.43 -10.02
CA GLY A 105 -7.39 -1.89 -10.10
C GLY A 105 -6.34 -2.89 -9.65
N TRP A 106 -5.15 -2.37 -9.33
CA TRP A 106 -4.03 -3.15 -8.82
C TRP A 106 -4.21 -3.38 -7.32
N LEU A 107 -4.24 -4.65 -6.94
CA LEU A 107 -4.41 -5.11 -5.57
C LEU A 107 -3.12 -5.74 -5.07
N SER A 108 -2.79 -5.47 -3.82
CA SER A 108 -1.69 -6.08 -3.08
C SER A 108 -2.25 -7.14 -2.12
N PRO A 109 -1.40 -8.02 -1.55
CA PRO A 109 -1.86 -9.02 -0.60
C PRO A 109 -2.54 -8.36 0.60
N GLY A 110 -3.72 -8.86 0.97
CA GLY A 110 -4.56 -8.34 2.05
C GLY A 110 -5.58 -7.26 1.63
N ASP A 111 -5.59 -6.83 0.36
CA ASP A 111 -6.59 -5.86 -0.13
C ASP A 111 -7.98 -6.48 -0.33
N LEU A 112 -8.09 -7.81 -0.37
CA LEU A 112 -9.32 -8.56 -0.59
C LEU A 112 -9.74 -9.39 0.64
N PRO A 113 -11.03 -9.76 0.76
CA PRO A 113 -11.45 -10.76 1.73
C PRO A 113 -10.72 -12.10 1.51
N PRO A 114 -10.29 -12.81 2.57
CA PRO A 114 -9.50 -14.03 2.47
C PRO A 114 -10.14 -15.11 1.57
N GLU A 115 -11.47 -15.19 1.59
CA GLU A 115 -12.24 -16.15 0.79
C GLU A 115 -12.05 -15.90 -0.71
N LEU A 116 -11.98 -14.63 -1.11
CA LEU A 116 -11.81 -14.22 -2.50
C LEU A 116 -10.33 -14.22 -2.91
N GLU A 117 -9.45 -13.78 -2.02
CA GLU A 117 -8.01 -13.73 -2.25
C GLU A 117 -7.44 -15.11 -2.58
N SER A 118 -7.76 -16.12 -1.76
CA SER A 118 -7.25 -17.49 -1.99
C SER A 118 -7.68 -18.07 -3.34
N ILE A 119 -8.86 -17.69 -3.84
CA ILE A 119 -9.37 -18.12 -5.14
C ILE A 119 -8.58 -17.43 -6.24
N ILE A 120 -8.41 -16.11 -6.16
CA ILE A 120 -7.72 -15.29 -7.16
C ILE A 120 -6.24 -15.68 -7.29
N GLU A 121 -5.58 -15.99 -6.18
CA GLU A 121 -4.18 -16.46 -6.19
C GLU A 121 -3.99 -17.70 -7.07
N ARG A 122 -4.97 -18.61 -7.08
CA ARG A 122 -4.95 -19.86 -7.86
C ARG A 122 -5.34 -19.69 -9.33
N LEU A 123 -5.94 -18.55 -9.71
CA LEU A 123 -6.39 -18.32 -11.08
C LEU A 123 -5.25 -17.91 -12.01
N ALA A 124 -5.26 -18.45 -13.22
CA ALA A 124 -4.43 -17.93 -14.30
C ALA A 124 -4.93 -16.57 -14.79
N ILE A 125 -4.06 -15.81 -15.44
CA ILE A 125 -4.43 -14.56 -16.12
C ILE A 125 -5.48 -14.88 -17.20
N GLY A 126 -6.60 -14.17 -17.18
CA GLY A 126 -7.73 -14.38 -18.07
C GLY A 126 -8.70 -15.48 -17.60
N GLU A 127 -8.41 -16.21 -16.53
CA GLU A 127 -9.29 -17.25 -16.01
C GLU A 127 -10.42 -16.65 -15.13
N THR A 128 -11.64 -17.12 -15.35
CA THR A 128 -12.80 -16.73 -14.55
C THR A 128 -12.96 -17.67 -13.35
N SER A 129 -13.12 -17.10 -12.16
CA SER A 129 -13.22 -17.84 -10.90
C SER A 129 -14.45 -18.74 -10.82
N ILE A 130 -14.46 -19.61 -9.82
CA ILE A 130 -15.72 -20.15 -9.28
C ILE A 130 -16.51 -19.05 -8.57
N VAL A 131 -17.80 -19.28 -8.33
CA VAL A 131 -18.63 -18.39 -7.54
C VAL A 131 -18.21 -18.48 -6.07
N ALA A 132 -17.85 -17.33 -5.48
CA ALA A 132 -17.34 -17.22 -4.13
C ALA A 132 -18.26 -16.38 -3.24
N GLN A 133 -18.48 -16.81 -2.00
CA GLN A 133 -19.26 -16.02 -1.03
C GLN A 133 -18.33 -15.20 -0.14
N SER A 134 -18.68 -13.94 0.09
CA SER A 134 -18.07 -13.08 1.10
C SER A 134 -19.15 -12.38 1.93
N ARG A 135 -18.74 -11.61 2.95
CA ARG A 135 -19.64 -10.72 3.71
C ARG A 135 -20.39 -9.70 2.85
N PHE A 136 -19.93 -9.41 1.64
CA PHE A 136 -20.57 -8.46 0.73
C PHE A 136 -21.58 -9.11 -0.23
N GLY A 137 -21.63 -10.44 -0.27
CA GLY A 137 -22.49 -11.21 -1.17
C GLY A 137 -21.72 -12.25 -1.98
N TRP A 138 -22.15 -12.49 -3.20
CA TRP A 138 -21.59 -13.48 -4.10
C TRP A 138 -20.75 -12.80 -5.19
N HIS A 139 -19.56 -13.35 -5.43
CA HIS A 139 -18.54 -12.78 -6.28
C HIS A 139 -18.13 -13.75 -7.38
N LEU A 140 -17.90 -13.18 -8.56
CA LEU A 140 -17.15 -13.78 -9.64
C LEU A 140 -15.96 -12.87 -9.93
N ALA A 141 -14.77 -13.42 -10.06
CA ALA A 141 -13.56 -12.65 -10.29
C ALA A 141 -12.79 -13.17 -11.51
N GLN A 142 -11.97 -12.30 -12.08
CA GLN A 142 -11.01 -12.66 -13.14
C GLN A 142 -9.75 -11.82 -12.96
N VAL A 143 -8.60 -12.48 -13.00
CA VAL A 143 -7.29 -11.82 -13.01
C VAL A 143 -7.01 -11.34 -14.43
N THR A 144 -6.72 -10.06 -14.60
CA THR A 144 -6.38 -9.49 -15.91
C THR A 144 -4.88 -9.33 -16.09
N GLU A 145 -4.14 -9.03 -15.01
CA GLU A 145 -2.70 -8.81 -15.05
C GLU A 145 -2.07 -9.19 -13.70
N ARG A 146 -0.77 -9.52 -13.71
CA ARG A 146 0.06 -9.69 -12.50
C ARG A 146 1.38 -8.96 -12.70
N ARG A 147 1.92 -8.34 -11.65
CA ARG A 147 3.22 -7.66 -11.67
C ARG A 147 3.88 -7.71 -10.29
N THR A 148 5.20 -7.75 -10.27
CA THR A 148 5.99 -7.43 -9.07
C THR A 148 6.29 -5.94 -9.04
N ARG A 149 6.05 -5.27 -7.91
CA ARG A 149 6.42 -3.86 -7.73
C ARG A 149 7.30 -3.71 -6.50
N ASP A 150 8.42 -3.01 -6.65
CA ASP A 150 9.23 -2.59 -5.52
C ASP A 150 8.60 -1.35 -4.87
N LEU A 151 8.23 -1.48 -3.59
CA LEU A 151 7.67 -0.42 -2.76
C LEU A 151 8.69 0.16 -1.78
N GLY A 152 9.96 -0.22 -1.89
CA GLY A 152 11.01 0.12 -0.95
C GLY A 152 11.18 1.59 -0.64
N GLU A 153 11.28 2.40 -1.70
CA GLU A 153 11.43 3.84 -1.59
C GLU A 153 10.23 4.49 -0.90
N GLU A 154 9.01 4.02 -1.18
CA GLU A 154 7.80 4.56 -0.58
C GLU A 154 7.70 4.19 0.90
N VAL A 155 8.05 2.94 1.25
CA VAL A 155 8.13 2.49 2.65
C VAL A 155 9.15 3.31 3.43
N GLU A 156 10.35 3.51 2.86
CA GLU A 156 11.41 4.30 3.48
C GLU A 156 10.98 5.77 3.66
N ARG A 157 10.34 6.36 2.65
CA ARG A 157 9.79 7.72 2.71
C ARG A 157 8.73 7.86 3.80
N GLN A 158 7.83 6.89 3.93
CA GLN A 158 6.81 6.92 4.98
C GLN A 158 7.43 6.78 6.37
N ALA A 159 8.39 5.88 6.55
CA ALA A 159 9.13 5.74 7.80
C ALA A 159 9.87 7.03 8.19
N ALA A 160 10.54 7.67 7.23
CA ALA A 160 11.22 8.95 7.45
C ALA A 160 10.25 10.07 7.84
N ARG A 161 9.09 10.16 7.17
CA ARG A 161 8.03 11.13 7.53
C ARG A 161 7.52 10.91 8.96
N GLN A 162 7.27 9.65 9.33
CA GLN A 162 6.76 9.31 10.65
C GLN A 162 7.79 9.65 11.74
N ALA A 163 9.07 9.31 11.53
CA ALA A 163 10.13 9.66 12.47
C ALA A 163 10.30 11.18 12.66
N ILE A 164 10.23 11.96 11.57
CA ILE A 164 10.28 13.43 11.65
C ILE A 164 9.07 13.97 12.41
N ARG A 165 7.88 13.42 12.16
CA ARG A 165 6.64 13.82 12.82
C ARG A 165 6.70 13.56 14.32
N GLU A 166 7.12 12.37 14.73
CA GLU A 166 7.26 11.99 16.14
C GLU A 166 8.22 12.92 16.87
N ARG A 167 9.40 13.16 16.30
CA ARG A 167 10.37 14.12 16.86
C ARG A 167 9.78 15.52 17.04
N LYS A 168 9.01 16.00 16.04
CA LYS A 168 8.37 17.32 16.12
C LYS A 168 7.27 17.38 17.18
N ILE A 169 6.50 16.31 17.33
CA ILE A 169 5.45 16.21 18.36
C ILE A 169 6.10 16.25 19.75
N GLU A 170 7.17 15.48 19.98
CA GLU A 170 7.88 15.43 21.25
C GLU A 170 8.47 16.80 21.62
N GLU A 171 9.16 17.46 20.68
CA GLU A 171 9.70 18.82 20.86
C GLU A 171 8.60 19.84 21.25
N GLN A 172 7.45 19.80 20.57
CA GLN A 172 6.34 20.71 20.84
C GLN A 172 5.60 20.38 22.15
N TYR A 173 5.44 19.09 22.46
CA TYR A 173 4.82 18.64 23.69
C TYR A 173 5.61 19.11 24.91
N ASP A 174 6.93 18.96 24.89
CA ASP A 174 7.81 19.44 25.97
C ASP A 174 7.73 20.96 26.15
N GLN A 175 7.75 21.71 25.05
CA GLN A 175 7.59 23.17 25.09
C GLN A 175 6.22 23.56 25.66
N TRP A 176 5.17 22.87 25.25
CA TRP A 176 3.81 23.11 25.72
C TRP A 176 3.64 22.79 27.21
N VAL A 177 4.16 21.66 27.71
CA VAL A 177 4.14 21.29 29.14
C VAL A 177 4.91 22.31 29.98
N ARG A 178 6.08 22.77 29.51
CA ARG A 178 6.84 23.83 30.19
C ARG A 178 6.04 25.14 30.26
N SER A 179 5.39 25.54 29.16
CA SER A 179 4.53 26.73 29.13
C SER A 179 3.34 26.60 30.09
N LEU A 180 2.65 25.46 30.08
CA LEU A 180 1.54 25.17 31.00
C LEU A 180 2.00 25.27 32.46
N ARG A 181 3.13 24.66 32.81
CA ARG A 181 3.69 24.75 34.16
C ARG A 181 4.08 26.17 34.55
N GLY A 182 4.63 26.96 33.62
CA GLY A 182 4.99 28.36 33.86
C GLY A 182 3.78 29.28 34.06
N GLN A 183 2.63 28.95 33.45
CA GLN A 183 1.39 29.72 33.58
C GLN A 183 0.51 29.25 34.76
N ALA A 184 0.73 28.04 35.26
CA ALA A 184 -0.04 27.48 36.36
C ALA A 184 0.41 28.01 37.73
N TYR A 185 -0.54 28.27 38.63
CA TYR A 185 -0.24 28.48 40.05
C TYR A 185 0.07 27.13 40.71
N VAL A 186 1.32 26.90 41.13
CA VAL A 186 1.77 25.67 41.77
C VAL A 186 2.23 25.94 43.19
N HIS A 187 1.56 25.36 44.18
CA HIS A 187 1.89 25.50 45.61
C HIS A 187 2.48 24.19 46.17
N TYR A 188 3.79 24.15 46.41
CA TYR A 188 4.44 22.99 47.03
C TYR A 188 4.22 23.00 48.55
N ARG A 189 3.61 21.95 49.09
CA ARG A 189 3.55 21.71 50.55
C ARG A 189 4.56 20.63 50.90
N VAL A 190 5.61 21.01 51.62
CA VAL A 190 6.58 20.05 52.17
C VAL A 190 6.14 19.72 53.59
N ARG A 191 6.00 18.43 53.94
CA ARG A 191 5.91 18.05 55.35
C ARG A 191 7.29 18.25 55.96
N LEU A 192 7.41 19.19 56.89
CA LEU A 192 8.55 19.23 57.80
C LEU A 192 8.44 17.99 58.70
N GLY A 193 9.57 17.31 58.93
CA GLY A 193 9.66 16.05 59.65
C GLY A 193 9.10 16.09 61.07
N GLU A 194 8.82 14.89 61.59
CA GLU A 194 8.52 14.59 62.99
C GLU A 194 9.61 15.12 63.94
#